data_AF-A0A957XZG6-F1
#
_entry.id   AF-A0A957XZG6-F1
#
_cell.length_a   1.000
_cell.length_b   1.000
_cell.length_c   1.000
_cell.angle_alpha   90.00
_cell.angle_beta   90.00
_cell.angle_gamma   90.00
#
_symmetry.space_group_name_H-M   'P 1'
#
loop_
_entity.id
_entity.type
_entity.pdbx_description
1 polymer ?
#
loop_
_entity_poly.entity_id
_entity_poly.type
_entity_poly.pdbx_seq_one_letter_code
_entity_poly.pdbx_strand_id
1 'polypeptide(L)'
;HNLRVATIFSYGANEADKDADGMLDDDVQVGAPEQVNQHSRDKLESYIGDYNQLFGTSYSTRDSLSFYNYYRNIADRVKAREIDILLVVNMFLTGFDSKTLNTLYVDKNLRYHGLIQAYSRTNRILNETKSQGNIVAFRNLKQATDEALELFANKDAKEDVFIAPYEEYVEAFNAAVAKLREL
;
A
#
# COMPACT_ATOMS: atom_id res chain seq x y z
N HIS A 1 9.55 -11.33 -18.22
CA HIS A 1 8.25 -10.74 -17.86
C HIS A 1 8.48 -9.25 -17.66
N ASN A 2 7.72 -8.38 -18.33
CA ASN A 2 7.81 -6.94 -18.12
C ASN A 2 6.67 -6.54 -17.18
N LEU A 3 6.99 -6.01 -16.00
CA LEU A 3 6.00 -5.54 -15.03
C LEU A 3 5.48 -4.17 -15.46
N ARG A 4 4.17 -3.96 -15.34
CA ARG A 4 3.53 -2.66 -15.56
C ARG A 4 3.57 -1.89 -14.25
N VAL A 5 4.40 -0.86 -14.22
CA VAL A 5 4.61 0.00 -13.07
C VAL A 5 3.92 1.33 -13.31
N ALA A 6 3.14 1.80 -12.33
CA ALA A 6 2.53 3.13 -12.34
C ALA A 6 2.90 3.88 -11.05
N THR A 7 2.76 5.20 -11.07
CA THR A 7 2.98 6.01 -9.87
C THR A 7 2.03 7.19 -9.78
N ILE A 8 1.71 7.59 -8.55
CA ILE A 8 0.87 8.73 -8.27
C ILE A 8 1.21 9.31 -6.89
N PHE A 9 1.34 10.64 -6.84
CA PHE A 9 1.63 11.38 -5.63
C PHE A 9 1.12 12.83 -5.76
N SER A 10 0.91 13.50 -4.63
CA SER A 10 0.64 14.93 -4.61
C SER A 10 1.93 15.72 -4.84
N TYR A 11 1.82 16.89 -5.47
CA TYR A 11 2.95 17.78 -5.79
C TYR A 11 2.91 19.09 -4.99
N GLY A 12 2.19 19.09 -3.87
CA GLY A 12 2.09 20.22 -2.92
C GLY A 12 3.25 20.25 -1.92
N ALA A 13 3.60 21.44 -1.44
CA ALA A 13 4.82 21.73 -0.67
C ALA A 13 4.91 21.17 0.78
N ASN A 14 4.08 20.23 1.22
CA ASN A 14 4.14 19.67 2.57
C ASN A 14 4.94 18.36 2.65
N GLU A 15 6.14 18.35 2.06
CA GLU A 15 7.10 17.24 2.24
C GLU A 15 7.85 17.31 3.59
N ALA A 16 7.66 18.37 4.38
CA ALA A 16 8.49 18.70 5.54
C ALA A 16 7.80 18.62 6.91
N ASP A 17 6.65 17.95 7.04
CA ASP A 17 6.08 17.73 8.36
C ASP A 17 6.73 16.51 9.04
N LYS A 18 7.73 16.79 9.89
CA LYS A 18 8.48 15.76 10.63
C LYS A 18 7.63 15.05 11.69
N ASP A 19 6.47 15.63 12.02
CA ASP A 19 5.54 15.17 13.05
C ASP A 19 4.19 14.73 12.47
N ALA A 20 4.00 14.77 11.14
CA ALA A 20 2.82 14.18 10.53
C ALA A 20 2.86 12.66 10.75
N ASP A 21 1.85 12.14 11.44
CA ASP A 21 1.65 10.73 11.81
C ASP A 21 1.43 9.77 10.61
N GLY A 22 1.92 10.17 9.43
CA GLY A 22 1.70 9.51 8.16
C GLY A 22 0.36 9.84 7.51
N MET A 23 -0.53 10.53 8.21
CA MET A 23 -1.82 11.01 7.70
C MET A 23 -1.75 12.50 7.40
N LEU A 24 -1.93 12.85 6.14
CA LEU A 24 -2.57 14.12 5.79
C LEU A 24 -4.06 13.82 5.76
N ASP A 25 -4.90 14.74 6.26
CA ASP A 25 -6.35 14.60 6.19
C ASP A 25 -6.76 14.23 4.75
N ASP A 26 -7.53 13.14 4.65
CA ASP A 26 -7.96 12.47 3.41
C ASP A 26 -9.04 13.27 2.66
N ASP A 27 -9.13 14.58 2.90
CA ASP A 27 -9.75 15.46 1.94
C ASP A 27 -8.83 15.48 0.75
N VAL A 28 -9.15 14.62 -0.22
CA VAL A 28 -8.58 14.62 -1.55
C VAL A 28 -8.82 16.02 -2.11
N GLN A 29 -7.90 16.94 -1.84
CA GLN A 29 -7.81 18.18 -2.57
C GLN A 29 -7.23 17.77 -3.92
N VAL A 30 -8.10 17.25 -4.78
CA VAL A 30 -7.88 17.15 -6.22
C VAL A 30 -7.87 18.56 -6.85
N GLY A 31 -8.00 19.60 -6.03
CA GLY A 31 -7.65 20.97 -6.36
C GLY A 31 -6.14 21.16 -6.40
N ALA A 32 -5.68 22.02 -7.31
CA ALA A 32 -4.29 22.42 -7.38
C ALA A 32 -3.80 22.86 -5.97
N PRO A 33 -2.66 22.35 -5.47
CA PRO A 33 -2.11 22.80 -4.21
C PRO A 33 -1.81 24.30 -4.28
N GLU A 34 -2.10 25.04 -3.19
CA GLU A 34 -1.87 26.49 -3.11
C GLU A 34 -0.39 26.87 -3.34
N GLN A 35 0.53 25.92 -3.16
CA GLN A 35 1.94 26.04 -3.52
C GLN A 35 2.42 24.77 -4.24
N VAL A 36 2.69 24.91 -5.54
CA VAL A 36 3.17 23.85 -6.43
C VAL A 36 4.69 23.75 -6.35
N ASN A 37 5.24 22.59 -5.99
CA ASN A 37 6.65 22.31 -6.25
C ASN A 37 6.80 21.97 -7.75
N GLN A 38 7.28 22.94 -8.53
CA GLN A 38 7.35 22.85 -9.99
C GLN A 38 8.12 21.60 -10.45
N HIS A 39 9.22 21.27 -9.77
CA HIS A 39 10.04 20.11 -10.11
C HIS A 39 9.32 18.77 -9.86
N SER A 40 8.54 18.65 -8.78
CA SER A 40 7.77 17.43 -8.49
C SER A 40 6.60 17.25 -9.46
N ARG A 41 5.95 18.35 -9.86
CA ARG A 41 4.88 18.33 -10.86
C ARG A 41 5.40 17.92 -12.24
N ASP A 42 6.53 18.48 -12.68
CA ASP A 42 7.11 18.16 -13.99
C ASP A 42 7.50 16.68 -14.10
N LYS A 43 8.02 16.09 -13.02
CA LYS A 43 8.27 14.64 -12.95
C LYS A 43 6.99 13.82 -13.01
N LEU A 44 5.96 14.22 -12.27
CA LEU A 44 4.66 13.53 -12.29
C LEU A 44 4.03 13.58 -13.70
N GLU A 45 4.13 14.72 -14.38
CA GLU A 45 3.65 14.86 -15.76
C GLU A 45 4.39 13.90 -16.71
N SER A 46 5.71 13.75 -16.56
CA SER A 46 6.49 12.77 -17.32
C SER A 46 5.99 11.34 -17.09
N TYR A 47 5.74 10.96 -15.83
CA TYR A 47 5.24 9.61 -15.51
C TYR A 47 3.82 9.38 -16.01
N ILE A 48 2.97 10.40 -16.00
CA ILE A 48 1.64 10.35 -16.62
C ILE A 48 1.77 10.20 -18.14
N GLY A 49 2.77 10.80 -18.76
CA GLY A 49 3.12 10.60 -20.17
C GLY A 49 3.40 9.13 -20.49
N ASP A 50 4.25 8.48 -19.70
CA ASP A 50 4.55 7.05 -19.85
C ASP A 50 3.29 6.18 -19.63
N TYR A 51 2.47 6.52 -18.62
CA TYR A 51 1.20 5.85 -18.35
C TYR A 51 0.23 5.96 -19.53
N ASN A 52 0.12 7.15 -20.12
CA ASN A 52 -0.71 7.42 -21.27
C ASN A 52 -0.28 6.59 -22.49
N GLN A 53 1.03 6.46 -22.71
CA GLN A 53 1.57 5.61 -23.77
C GLN A 53 1.25 4.13 -23.51
N LEU A 54 1.37 3.67 -22.26
CA LEU A 54 1.14 2.28 -21.88
C LEU A 54 -0.34 1.87 -22.01
N PHE A 55 -1.27 2.75 -21.66
CA PHE A 55 -2.69 2.43 -21.55
C PHE A 55 -3.59 3.11 -22.59
N GLY A 56 -3.01 3.88 -23.53
CA GLY A 56 -3.75 4.58 -24.57
C GLY A 56 -4.67 5.68 -24.02
N THR A 57 -4.21 6.41 -22.99
CA THR A 57 -4.97 7.48 -22.34
C THR A 57 -4.35 8.86 -22.60
N SER A 58 -4.98 9.93 -22.11
CA SER A 58 -4.52 11.31 -22.33
C SER A 58 -4.70 12.18 -21.08
N TYR A 59 -4.23 11.69 -19.93
CA TYR A 59 -4.30 12.42 -18.67
C TYR A 59 -3.18 13.46 -18.52
N SER A 60 -3.36 14.43 -17.64
CA SER A 60 -2.39 15.50 -17.34
C SER A 60 -2.59 16.05 -15.93
N THR A 61 -1.54 16.63 -15.34
CA THR A 61 -1.62 17.44 -14.11
C THR A 61 -2.05 18.89 -14.38
N ARG A 62 -2.25 19.29 -15.64
CA ARG A 62 -2.61 20.66 -16.03
C ARG A 62 -3.99 21.09 -15.57
N ASP A 63 -4.92 20.14 -15.49
CA ASP A 63 -6.28 20.38 -15.03
C ASP A 63 -6.69 19.35 -13.96
N SER A 64 -7.40 19.83 -12.95
CA SER A 64 -7.85 19.02 -11.80
C SER A 64 -8.74 17.85 -12.22
N LEU A 65 -9.55 18.01 -13.26
CA LEU A 65 -10.46 16.96 -13.72
C LEU A 65 -9.70 15.79 -14.36
N SER A 66 -8.69 16.09 -15.18
CA SER A 66 -7.82 15.10 -15.81
C SER A 66 -7.01 14.35 -14.78
N PHE A 67 -6.44 15.05 -13.79
CA PHE A 67 -5.73 14.41 -12.68
C PHE A 67 -6.67 13.54 -11.81
N TYR A 68 -7.90 13.99 -11.57
CA TYR A 68 -8.91 13.18 -10.89
C TYR A 68 -9.26 11.90 -11.68
N ASN A 69 -9.43 12.03 -13.00
CA ASN A 69 -9.72 10.89 -13.86
C ASN A 69 -8.53 9.92 -13.95
N TYR A 70 -7.30 10.43 -13.91
CA TYR A 70 -6.08 9.63 -13.77
C TYR A 70 -6.09 8.82 -12.47
N TYR A 71 -6.36 9.47 -11.34
CA TYR A 71 -6.51 8.82 -10.03
C TYR A 71 -7.55 7.69 -10.07
N ARG A 72 -8.75 7.96 -10.60
CA ARG A 72 -9.80 6.94 -10.71
C ARG A 72 -9.38 5.80 -11.64
N ASN A 73 -8.77 6.10 -12.78
CA ASN A 73 -8.33 5.09 -13.72
C ASN A 73 -7.27 4.16 -13.11
N ILE A 74 -6.28 4.70 -12.38
CA ILE A 74 -5.34 3.87 -11.62
C ILE A 74 -6.06 2.93 -10.66
N ALA A 75 -7.03 3.46 -9.89
CA ALA A 75 -7.77 2.68 -8.91
C ALA A 75 -8.45 1.47 -9.55
N ASP A 76 -9.10 1.67 -10.70
CA ASP A 76 -9.80 0.63 -11.44
C ASP A 76 -8.83 -0.38 -12.05
N ARG A 77 -7.72 0.09 -12.62
CA ARG A 77 -6.70 -0.77 -13.23
C ARG A 77 -5.96 -1.64 -12.23
N VAL A 78 -5.66 -1.12 -11.03
CA VAL A 78 -5.08 -1.93 -9.93
C VAL A 78 -6.06 -3.02 -9.50
N LYS A 79 -7.35 -2.70 -9.36
CA LYS A 79 -8.39 -3.71 -9.04
C LYS A 79 -8.50 -4.77 -10.14
N ALA A 80 -8.41 -4.36 -11.40
CA ALA A 80 -8.44 -5.23 -12.58
C ALA A 80 -7.13 -6.00 -12.83
N ARG A 81 -6.08 -5.81 -12.01
CA ARG A 81 -4.74 -6.41 -12.19
C ARG A 81 -4.07 -6.02 -13.52
N GLU A 82 -4.35 -4.81 -13.98
CA GLU A 82 -3.71 -4.22 -15.15
C GLU A 82 -2.45 -3.41 -14.80
N ILE A 83 -2.27 -3.08 -13.53
CA ILE A 83 -1.05 -2.51 -12.95
C ILE A 83 -0.51 -3.53 -11.96
N ASP A 84 0.75 -3.92 -12.15
CA ASP A 84 1.40 -4.95 -11.33
C ASP A 84 2.07 -4.35 -10.10
N ILE A 85 2.63 -3.13 -10.24
CA ILE A 85 3.23 -2.36 -9.14
C ILE A 85 2.72 -0.92 -9.20
N LEU A 86 2.19 -0.43 -8.08
CA LEU A 86 1.84 0.97 -7.90
C LEU A 86 2.75 1.61 -6.85
N LEU A 87 3.51 2.63 -7.26
CA LEU A 87 4.36 3.42 -6.37
C LEU A 87 3.58 4.65 -5.86
N VAL A 88 3.41 4.75 -4.55
CA VAL A 88 2.65 5.81 -3.89
C VAL A 88 3.42 6.45 -2.74
N VAL A 89 3.08 7.69 -2.41
CA VAL A 89 3.57 8.38 -1.19
C VAL A 89 2.55 8.27 -0.07
N ASN A 90 1.39 8.92 -0.23
CA ASN A 90 0.27 8.88 0.72
C ASN A 90 -1.05 8.42 0.07
N MET A 91 -1.18 8.60 -1.25
CA MET A 91 -2.38 8.22 -1.98
C MET A 91 -2.57 6.69 -1.95
N PHE A 92 -3.82 6.24 -1.89
CA PHE A 92 -4.21 4.83 -1.80
C PHE A 92 -3.80 4.08 -0.52
N LEU A 93 -3.19 4.75 0.46
CA LEU A 93 -2.93 4.15 1.79
C LEU A 93 -4.21 4.11 2.64
N THR A 94 -5.09 5.11 2.50
CA THR A 94 -6.44 5.19 3.09
C THR A 94 -7.51 5.11 1.99
N GLY A 95 -8.72 4.69 2.34
CA GLY A 95 -9.88 4.69 1.44
C GLY A 95 -9.87 3.70 0.25
N PHE A 96 -8.70 3.23 -0.19
CA PHE A 96 -8.57 2.26 -1.28
C PHE A 96 -8.88 0.84 -0.83
N ASP A 97 -9.56 0.10 -1.70
CA ASP A 97 -9.90 -1.30 -1.51
C ASP A 97 -9.63 -2.08 -2.79
N SER A 98 -8.75 -3.08 -2.71
CA SER A 98 -8.70 -4.15 -3.69
C SER A 98 -8.53 -5.50 -3.00
N LYS A 99 -9.52 -6.39 -3.16
CA LYS A 99 -9.45 -7.76 -2.64
C LYS A 99 -8.26 -8.56 -3.22
N THR A 100 -7.80 -8.19 -4.41
CA THR A 100 -6.71 -8.86 -5.12
C THR A 100 -5.32 -8.41 -4.68
N LEU A 101 -5.20 -7.28 -3.97
CA LEU A 101 -3.93 -6.78 -3.45
C LEU A 101 -3.53 -7.58 -2.21
N ASN A 102 -2.38 -8.25 -2.25
CA ASN A 102 -1.89 -9.11 -1.17
C ASN A 102 -0.64 -8.58 -0.48
N THR A 103 0.17 -7.75 -1.15
CA THR A 103 1.52 -7.39 -0.70
C THR A 103 1.67 -5.88 -0.66
N LEU A 104 2.17 -5.37 0.46
CA LEU A 104 2.54 -3.97 0.63
C LEU A 104 4.04 -3.88 0.94
N TYR A 105 4.76 -3.14 0.10
CA TYR A 105 6.16 -2.81 0.30
C TYR A 105 6.25 -1.44 0.98
N VAL A 106 6.93 -1.35 2.12
CA VAL A 106 6.95 -0.15 2.95
C VAL A 106 8.37 0.35 3.16
N ASP A 107 8.66 1.54 2.65
CA ASP A 107 9.86 2.33 2.97
C ASP A 107 9.48 3.72 3.51
N LYS A 108 8.56 3.72 4.48
CA LYS A 108 8.07 4.92 5.15
C LYS A 108 8.01 4.68 6.65
N ASN A 109 8.28 5.72 7.44
CA ASN A 109 8.07 5.69 8.89
C ASN A 109 6.57 5.80 9.17
N LEU A 110 5.84 4.69 9.09
CA LEU A 110 4.44 4.62 9.50
C LEU A 110 4.36 4.56 11.02
N ARG A 111 3.44 5.32 11.62
CA ARG A 111 3.21 5.37 13.08
C ARG A 111 1.74 5.12 13.40
N TYR A 112 1.50 4.52 14.56
CA TYR A 112 0.18 4.34 15.18
C TYR A 112 -0.92 3.91 14.19
N HIS A 113 -1.96 4.75 14.04
CA HIS A 113 -3.15 4.47 13.25
C HIS A 113 -2.85 4.34 11.75
N GLY A 114 -1.88 5.10 11.21
CA GLY A 114 -1.46 5.00 9.82
C GLY A 114 -0.86 3.63 9.47
N LEU A 115 -0.14 3.03 10.42
CA LEU A 115 0.45 1.69 10.26
C LEU A 115 -0.64 0.61 10.20
N ILE A 116 -1.54 0.57 11.18
CA ILE A 116 -2.62 -0.43 11.24
C ILE A 116 -3.57 -0.29 10.04
N GLN A 117 -3.90 0.93 9.64
CA GLN A 117 -4.77 1.16 8.49
C GLN A 117 -4.12 0.68 7.19
N ALA A 118 -2.84 0.98 6.97
CA ALA A 118 -2.11 0.51 5.79
C ALA A 118 -2.03 -1.03 5.77
N TYR A 119 -1.70 -1.67 6.89
CA TYR A 119 -1.60 -3.13 6.98
C TYR A 119 -2.97 -3.81 6.79
N SER A 120 -4.06 -3.21 7.28
CA SER A 120 -5.41 -3.75 7.08
C SER A 120 -5.82 -3.89 5.61
N ARG A 121 -5.17 -3.14 4.69
CA ARG A 121 -5.50 -3.18 3.26
C ARG A 121 -5.17 -4.52 2.60
N THR A 122 -4.14 -5.21 3.10
CA THR A 122 -3.71 -6.50 2.54
C THR A 122 -4.53 -7.68 3.06
N ASN A 123 -5.27 -7.49 4.16
CA ASN A 123 -5.94 -8.57 4.91
C ASN A 123 -7.37 -8.88 4.43
N ARG A 124 -7.79 -8.36 3.27
CA ARG A 124 -9.10 -8.69 2.71
C ARG A 124 -9.11 -10.11 2.14
N ILE A 125 -9.92 -10.96 2.76
CA ILE A 125 -10.16 -12.36 2.39
C ILE A 125 -10.84 -12.38 1.02
N LEU A 126 -10.16 -12.98 0.03
CA LEU A 126 -10.69 -13.15 -1.32
C LEU A 126 -11.25 -14.55 -1.53
N ASN A 127 -10.58 -15.59 -1.02
CA ASN A 127 -10.90 -17.03 -1.10
C ASN A 127 -9.98 -17.81 -0.11
N GLU A 128 -10.20 -19.12 0.10
CA GLU A 128 -9.35 -20.01 0.96
C GLU A 128 -7.85 -19.99 0.61
N THR A 129 -7.49 -19.60 -0.63
CA THR A 129 -6.11 -19.46 -1.11
C THR A 129 -5.40 -18.18 -0.65
N LYS A 130 -6.11 -17.21 -0.05
CA LYS A 130 -5.53 -15.97 0.47
C LYS A 130 -5.83 -15.85 1.97
N SER A 131 -5.03 -16.54 2.77
CA SER A 131 -5.13 -16.55 4.23
C SER A 131 -4.61 -15.27 4.89
N GLN A 132 -3.68 -14.54 4.24
CA GLN A 132 -2.99 -13.40 4.84
C GLN A 132 -2.57 -12.30 3.85
N GLY A 133 -2.29 -11.12 4.39
CA GLY A 133 -1.57 -10.05 3.71
C GLY A 133 -0.06 -10.10 4.02
N ASN A 134 0.78 -9.83 3.02
CA ASN A 134 2.23 -9.75 3.17
C ASN A 134 2.65 -8.30 3.33
N ILE A 135 3.38 -8.00 4.41
CA ILE A 135 4.03 -6.70 4.58
C ILE A 135 5.53 -6.91 4.49
N VAL A 136 6.18 -6.19 3.58
CA VAL A 136 7.64 -6.18 3.43
C VAL A 136 8.13 -4.78 3.78
N ALA A 137 8.66 -4.63 5.00
CA ALA A 137 9.20 -3.36 5.47
C ALA A 137 10.71 -3.29 5.24
N PHE A 138 11.18 -2.19 4.64
CA PHE A 138 12.60 -1.89 4.44
C PHE A 138 13.22 -1.07 5.58
N ARG A 139 12.40 -0.69 6.56
CA ARG A 139 12.79 -0.02 7.81
C ARG A 139 12.43 -0.91 8.99
N ASN A 140 13.11 -0.72 10.12
CA ASN A 140 12.72 -1.41 11.35
C ASN A 140 11.43 -0.79 11.91
N LEU A 141 10.29 -1.34 11.48
CA LEU A 141 8.96 -0.94 11.94
C LEU A 141 8.44 -1.82 13.08
N LYS A 142 9.25 -2.75 13.61
CA LYS A 142 8.78 -3.73 14.60
C LYS A 142 8.21 -3.04 15.84
N GLN A 143 8.98 -2.16 16.47
CA GLN A 143 8.56 -1.46 17.67
C GLN A 143 7.29 -0.61 17.43
N ALA A 144 7.25 0.14 16.32
CA ALA A 144 6.07 0.93 15.98
C ALA A 144 4.83 0.06 15.71
N THR A 145 5.02 -1.15 15.17
CA THR A 145 3.95 -2.12 14.95
C THR A 145 3.44 -2.67 16.28
N ASP A 146 4.35 -3.05 17.20
CA ASP A 146 4.01 -3.54 18.54
C ASP A 146 3.24 -2.47 19.33
N GLU A 147 3.72 -1.23 19.34
CA GLU A 147 3.06 -0.09 20.01
C GLU A 147 1.68 0.22 19.42
N ALA A 148 1.55 0.19 18.10
CA ALA A 148 0.26 0.39 17.45
C ALA A 148 -0.70 -0.76 17.78
N LEU A 149 -0.19 -2.00 17.84
CA LEU A 149 -1.01 -3.15 18.19
C LEU A 149 -1.49 -3.09 19.63
N GLU A 150 -0.63 -2.72 20.59
CA GLU A 150 -1.03 -2.54 21.99
C GLU A 150 -2.12 -1.47 22.17
N LEU A 151 -2.11 -0.44 21.32
CA LEU A 151 -3.08 0.65 21.35
C LEU A 151 -4.44 0.26 20.75
N PHE A 152 -4.45 -0.60 19.73
CA PHE A 152 -5.65 -0.91 18.92
C PHE A 152 -6.16 -2.35 19.05
N ALA A 153 -5.37 -3.29 19.56
CA ALA A 153 -5.80 -4.66 19.81
C ALA A 153 -6.57 -4.75 21.13
N ASN A 154 -7.68 -5.47 21.10
CA ASN A 154 -8.35 -5.88 22.32
C ASN A 154 -7.47 -6.93 23.01
N LYS A 155 -6.96 -6.63 24.21
CA LYS A 155 -6.10 -7.56 24.99
C LYS A 155 -6.78 -8.90 25.30
N ASP A 156 -8.11 -8.95 25.21
CA ASP A 156 -8.92 -10.15 25.41
C ASP A 156 -9.21 -10.94 24.12
N ALA A 157 -8.89 -10.38 22.94
CA ALA A 157 -9.05 -11.07 21.67
C ALA A 157 -7.85 -12.01 21.43
N LYS A 158 -8.09 -13.32 21.55
CA LYS A 158 -7.16 -14.37 21.12
C LYS A 158 -7.11 -14.47 19.60
N GLU A 159 -6.69 -13.41 18.92
CA GLU A 159 -6.41 -13.44 17.49
C GLU A 159 -4.90 -13.31 17.29
N ASP A 160 -4.29 -14.33 16.70
CA ASP A 160 -2.90 -14.27 16.28
C ASP A 160 -2.79 -13.24 15.14
N VAL A 161 -2.38 -12.02 15.50
CA VAL A 161 -2.24 -10.91 14.55
C VAL A 161 -1.06 -11.11 13.60
N PHE A 162 -0.08 -11.90 14.03
CA PHE A 162 1.06 -12.31 13.22
C PHE A 162 1.06 -13.82 13.00
N ILE A 163 1.56 -14.19 11.84
CA ILE A 163 1.90 -15.58 11.51
C ILE A 163 3.14 -15.97 12.33
N ALA A 164 3.22 -17.23 12.74
CA ALA A 164 4.38 -17.74 13.45
C ALA A 164 5.68 -17.58 12.63
N PRO A 165 6.86 -17.61 13.28
CA PRO A 165 8.14 -17.69 12.59
C PRO A 165 8.20 -18.87 11.59
N TYR A 166 8.98 -18.70 10.52
CA TYR A 166 9.12 -19.71 9.47
C TYR A 166 9.61 -21.06 10.01
N GLU A 167 10.51 -21.02 10.98
CA GLU A 167 11.11 -22.19 11.62
C GLU A 167 10.05 -23.11 12.24
N GLU A 168 9.02 -22.55 12.87
CA GLU A 168 7.93 -23.33 13.47
C GLU A 168 7.13 -24.11 12.41
N TYR A 169 6.91 -23.51 11.24
CA TYR A 169 6.26 -24.21 10.12
C TYR A 169 7.12 -25.32 9.54
N VAL A 170 8.43 -25.13 9.49
CA VAL A 170 9.37 -26.16 9.02
C VAL A 170 9.37 -27.35 9.99
N GLU A 171 9.42 -27.10 11.29
CA GLU A 171 9.35 -28.13 12.32
C GLU A 171 8.03 -28.92 12.24
N ALA A 172 6.90 -28.21 12.19
CA ALA A 172 5.57 -28.83 12.08
C ALA A 172 5.43 -29.68 10.80
N PHE A 173 5.93 -29.17 9.67
CA PHE A 173 5.93 -29.89 8.40
C PHE A 173 6.79 -31.17 8.47
N ASN A 174 8.01 -31.06 9.00
CA ASN A 174 8.91 -32.21 9.13
C ASN A 174 8.33 -33.30 10.05
N ALA A 175 7.69 -32.90 11.16
CA ALA A 175 7.01 -33.83 12.06
C ALA A 175 5.84 -34.55 11.36
N ALA A 176 5.04 -33.84 10.57
CA ALA A 176 3.95 -34.42 9.79
C ALA A 176 4.46 -35.41 8.73
N VAL A 177 5.55 -35.07 8.04
CA VAL A 177 6.21 -35.95 7.05
C VAL A 177 6.76 -37.22 7.71
N ALA A 178 7.39 -37.09 8.89
CA ALA A 178 7.89 -38.25 9.63
C ALA A 178 6.76 -39.22 9.99
N LYS A 179 5.64 -38.70 10.52
CA LYS A 179 4.46 -39.48 10.86
C LYS A 179 3.83 -40.19 9.65
N LEU A 180 3.83 -39.55 8.48
CA LEU A 180 3.35 -40.14 7.23
C LEU A 180 4.25 -41.26 6.70
N ARG A 181 5.57 -41.21 6.98
CA ARG A 181 6.52 -42.27 6.57
C ARG A 181 6.47 -43.51 7.46
N GLU A 182 5.90 -43.38 8.66
CA GLU A 182 5.71 -44.49 9.61
C GLU A 182 4.40 -45.27 9.37
N LEU A 183 3.53 -44.78 8.47
CA LEU A 183 2.30 -45.43 8.01
C LEU A 183 2.55 -46.26 6.74
#